data_AF-A0A8H5I2B8-F1
#
_entry.id   AF-A0A8H5I2B8-F1
#
_cell.length_a   1.000
_cell.length_b   1.000
_cell.length_c   1.000
_cell.angle_alpha   90.00
_cell.angle_beta   90.00
_cell.angle_gamma   90.00
#
_symmetry.space_group_name_H-M   'P 1'
#
loop_
_entity.id
_entity.type
_entity.pdbx_description
1 polymer ?
#
loop_
_entity_poly.entity_id
_entity_poly.type
_entity_poly.pdbx_seq_one_letter_code
_entity_poly.pdbx_strand_id
1 'polypeptide(L)'
;MAYAPGTTHPPAYALGVDVMQVRLPRRDTYRSFINTFTEQLTPLERESVSPAVSPAEGLKRFFWLWTMKEAYTKALGLGLGFDFSRIEFDVKADIVRVDGKVPQGWKFHKFEVKEEGEIYVGVVAELLEGLQTAVVIPETEPKPWFKYFTATSFVEHTIEELSPT
;
A
#
# COMPACT_ATOMS: atom_id res chain seq x y z
N MET A 1 8.91 -10.87 4.07
CA MET A 1 9.08 -10.70 5.54
C MET A 1 9.40 -9.23 5.77
N ALA A 2 8.73 -8.56 6.72
CA ALA A 2 8.94 -7.14 6.99
C ALA A 2 9.83 -7.00 8.23
N TYR A 3 10.86 -6.17 8.17
CA TYR A 3 11.82 -5.93 9.26
C TYR A 3 11.82 -4.45 9.61
N ALA A 4 11.68 -4.13 10.89
CA ALA A 4 11.79 -2.78 11.41
C ALA A 4 13.03 -2.68 12.32
N PRO A 5 13.70 -1.52 12.37
CA PRO A 5 14.96 -1.34 13.13
C PRO A 5 14.82 -1.41 14.66
N GLY A 6 13.61 -1.65 15.19
CA GLY A 6 13.39 -1.90 16.62
C GLY A 6 13.18 -0.66 17.48
N THR A 7 12.86 0.49 16.88
CA THR A 7 12.80 1.79 17.55
C THR A 7 11.47 2.11 18.23
N THR A 8 10.43 1.28 18.08
CA THR A 8 9.09 1.43 18.70
C THR A 8 8.74 0.23 19.59
N HIS A 9 7.59 0.26 20.29
CA HIS A 9 7.18 -0.83 21.17
C HIS A 9 6.94 -2.19 20.45
N PRO A 10 7.33 -3.33 21.07
CA PRO A 10 7.08 -4.68 20.57
C PRO A 10 5.58 -5.07 20.64
N PRO A 11 5.12 -6.13 19.93
CA PRO A 11 5.89 -7.13 19.17
C PRO A 11 5.98 -6.89 17.65
N ALA A 12 5.31 -5.88 17.10
CA ALA A 12 5.17 -5.69 15.66
C ALA A 12 5.67 -4.34 15.12
N TYR A 13 6.41 -3.57 15.91
CA TYR A 13 7.05 -2.31 15.52
C TYR A 13 6.23 -1.47 14.51
N ALA A 14 4.94 -1.27 14.80
CA ALA A 14 3.90 -0.65 13.95
C ALA A 14 4.26 -0.53 12.44
N LEU A 15 4.55 -1.68 11.82
CA LEU A 15 4.89 -1.82 10.41
C LEU A 15 3.80 -2.65 9.72
N GLY A 16 3.28 -2.13 8.62
CA GLY A 16 2.27 -2.82 7.81
C GLY A 16 2.62 -2.76 6.34
N VAL A 17 2.43 -3.87 5.65
CA VAL A 17 2.73 -3.98 4.21
C VAL A 17 1.52 -4.56 3.50
N ASP A 18 1.14 -3.93 2.40
CA ASP A 18 0.15 -4.46 1.47
C ASP A 18 0.65 -4.33 0.03
N VAL A 19 0.32 -5.33 -0.79
CA VAL A 19 0.70 -5.40 -2.20
C VAL A 19 -0.47 -5.99 -2.97
N MET A 20 -0.84 -5.35 -4.08
CA MET A 20 -1.94 -5.77 -4.94
C MET A 20 -1.53 -5.73 -6.41
N GLN A 21 -1.96 -6.74 -7.17
CA GLN A 21 -1.89 -6.71 -8.63
C GLN A 21 -2.92 -5.71 -9.17
N VAL A 22 -2.50 -4.82 -10.07
CA VAL A 22 -3.38 -3.84 -10.73
C VAL A 22 -4.16 -4.53 -11.84
N ARG A 23 -5.20 -5.28 -11.43
CA ARG A 23 -5.98 -6.10 -12.36
C ARG A 23 -7.43 -6.21 -11.91
N LEU A 24 -8.35 -6.10 -12.86
CA LEU A 24 -9.77 -6.38 -12.62
C LEU A 24 -9.99 -7.90 -12.46
N PRO A 25 -10.87 -8.31 -11.52
CA PRO A 25 -11.33 -9.69 -11.46
C PRO A 25 -11.90 -10.16 -12.80
N ARG A 26 -11.77 -11.46 -13.09
CA ARG A 26 -12.32 -12.04 -14.32
C ARG A 26 -13.84 -11.85 -14.34
N ARG A 27 -14.36 -11.36 -15.46
CA ARG A 27 -15.78 -11.06 -15.71
C ARG A 27 -16.33 -9.81 -15.01
N ASP A 28 -15.49 -9.00 -14.37
CA ASP A 28 -15.91 -7.70 -13.85
C ASP A 28 -15.70 -6.57 -14.86
N THR A 29 -16.54 -5.55 -14.75
CA THR A 29 -16.30 -4.24 -15.38
C THR A 29 -15.71 -3.30 -14.37
N TYR A 30 -14.95 -2.30 -14.81
CA TYR A 30 -14.42 -1.25 -13.93
C TYR A 30 -15.52 -0.63 -13.05
N ARG A 31 -16.67 -0.30 -13.65
CA ARG A 31 -17.82 0.27 -12.91
C ARG A 31 -18.36 -0.68 -11.85
N SER A 32 -18.59 -1.95 -12.21
CA SER A 32 -19.07 -2.99 -11.27
C SER A 32 -18.13 -3.12 -10.09
N PHE A 33 -16.83 -3.22 -10.39
CA PHE A 33 -15.77 -3.36 -9.41
C PHE A 33 -15.73 -2.18 -8.43
N ILE A 34 -15.67 -0.93 -8.92
CA ILE A 34 -15.65 0.26 -8.05
C ILE A 34 -16.93 0.39 -7.22
N ASN A 35 -18.09 0.02 -7.78
CA ASN A 35 -19.35 0.05 -7.05
C ASN A 35 -19.33 -0.86 -5.81
N THR A 36 -18.66 -2.02 -5.89
CA THR A 36 -18.51 -2.94 -4.75
C THR A 36 -17.80 -2.30 -3.56
N PHE A 37 -16.83 -1.41 -3.82
CA PHE A 37 -15.99 -0.81 -2.78
C PHE A 37 -16.43 0.59 -2.36
N THR A 38 -17.53 1.09 -2.93
CA THR A 38 -17.92 2.49 -2.81
C THR A 38 -18.07 2.92 -1.34
N GLU A 39 -18.64 2.07 -0.47
CA GLU A 39 -18.82 2.36 0.96
C GLU A 39 -17.51 2.50 1.74
N GLN A 40 -16.41 1.90 1.27
CA GLN A 40 -15.08 2.01 1.91
C GLN A 40 -14.28 3.22 1.42
N LEU A 41 -14.80 3.98 0.44
CA LEU A 41 -14.15 5.15 -0.14
C LEU A 41 -14.75 6.46 0.39
N THR A 42 -13.89 7.42 0.71
CA THR A 42 -14.30 8.79 1.05
C THR A 42 -14.84 9.53 -0.18
N PRO A 43 -15.55 10.66 -0.03
CA PRO A 43 -16.02 11.46 -1.16
C PRO A 43 -14.89 11.86 -2.13
N LEU A 44 -13.73 12.27 -1.61
CA LEU A 44 -12.56 12.64 -2.41
C LEU A 44 -12.05 11.44 -3.23
N GLU A 45 -11.96 10.28 -2.58
CA GLU A 45 -11.49 9.06 -3.21
C GLU A 45 -12.44 8.58 -4.31
N ARG A 46 -13.76 8.66 -4.08
CA ARG A 46 -14.79 8.33 -5.08
C ARG A 46 -14.68 9.20 -6.32
N GLU A 47 -14.38 10.49 -6.16
CA GLU A 47 -14.13 11.38 -7.29
C GLU A 47 -12.87 10.95 -8.07
N SER A 48 -11.82 10.54 -7.35
CA SER A 48 -10.54 10.14 -7.95
C SER A 48 -10.64 8.89 -8.84
N VAL A 49 -11.63 8.02 -8.58
CA VAL A 49 -11.95 6.79 -9.33
C VAL A 49 -13.29 6.88 -10.08
N SER A 50 -13.78 8.09 -10.32
CA SER A 50 -15.05 8.30 -11.01
C SER A 50 -14.97 7.92 -12.50
N PRO A 51 -16.10 7.70 -13.19
CA PRO A 51 -16.10 7.42 -14.63
C PRO A 51 -15.52 8.54 -15.52
N ALA A 52 -15.15 9.70 -14.94
CA ALA A 52 -14.48 10.78 -15.66
C ALA A 52 -12.99 10.49 -15.93
N VAL A 53 -12.39 9.51 -15.24
CA VAL A 53 -11.01 9.06 -15.49
C VAL A 53 -10.99 7.82 -16.36
N SER A 54 -9.88 7.58 -17.08
CA SER A 54 -9.75 6.35 -17.88
C SER A 54 -9.81 5.12 -16.96
N PRO A 55 -10.41 4.00 -17.39
CA PRO A 55 -10.51 2.81 -16.54
C PRO A 55 -9.16 2.28 -16.05
N ALA A 56 -8.11 2.36 -16.87
CA ALA A 56 -6.77 1.94 -16.48
C ALA A 56 -6.18 2.81 -15.36
N GLU A 57 -6.29 4.14 -15.50
CA GLU A 57 -5.82 5.08 -14.48
C GLU A 57 -6.66 4.97 -13.20
N GLY A 58 -7.98 4.93 -13.34
CA GLY A 58 -8.90 4.77 -12.23
C GLY A 58 -8.71 3.47 -11.46
N LEU A 59 -8.38 2.37 -12.15
CA LEU A 59 -8.06 1.09 -11.52
C LEU A 59 -6.74 1.17 -10.73
N LYS A 60 -5.71 1.78 -11.32
CA LYS A 60 -4.42 1.98 -10.62
C LYS A 60 -4.60 2.84 -9.37
N ARG A 61 -5.36 3.94 -9.46
CA ARG A 61 -5.72 4.77 -8.30
C ARG A 61 -6.46 3.99 -7.24
N PHE A 62 -7.46 3.19 -7.62
CA PHE A 62 -8.17 2.34 -6.68
C PHE A 62 -7.21 1.45 -5.89
N PHE A 63 -6.30 0.74 -6.56
CA PHE A 63 -5.36 -0.13 -5.84
C PHE A 63 -4.38 0.65 -4.97
N TRP A 64 -4.00 1.88 -5.34
CA TRP A 64 -3.26 2.76 -4.43
C TRP A 64 -4.04 3.12 -3.17
N LEU A 65 -5.31 3.51 -3.31
CA LEU A 65 -6.19 3.78 -2.17
C LEU A 65 -6.29 2.55 -1.26
N TRP A 66 -6.55 1.38 -1.87
CA TRP A 66 -6.73 0.13 -1.15
C TRP A 66 -5.48 -0.28 -0.38
N THR A 67 -4.34 -0.38 -1.08
CA THR A 67 -3.05 -0.78 -0.49
C THR A 67 -2.60 0.19 0.60
N MET A 68 -2.86 1.50 0.45
CA MET A 68 -2.56 2.49 1.48
C MET A 68 -3.35 2.22 2.76
N LYS A 69 -4.67 1.99 2.64
CA LYS A 69 -5.56 1.71 3.78
C LYS A 69 -5.17 0.40 4.46
N GLU A 70 -4.96 -0.67 3.69
CA GLU A 70 -4.56 -1.99 4.20
C GLU A 70 -3.19 -1.96 4.90
N ALA A 71 -2.19 -1.31 4.30
CA ALA A 71 -0.86 -1.20 4.92
C ALA A 71 -0.96 -0.47 6.28
N TYR A 72 -1.71 0.63 6.34
CA TYR A 72 -1.91 1.37 7.57
C TYR A 72 -2.67 0.58 8.65
N THR A 73 -3.77 -0.10 8.30
CA THR A 73 -4.58 -0.88 9.26
C THR A 73 -3.84 -2.11 9.76
N LYS A 74 -3.01 -2.74 8.90
CA LYS A 74 -2.08 -3.81 9.30
C LYS A 74 -1.04 -3.31 10.29
N ALA A 75 -0.46 -2.14 10.06
CA ALA A 75 0.51 -1.54 10.98
C ALA A 75 -0.10 -1.25 12.37
N LEU A 76 -1.38 -0.87 12.41
CA LEU A 76 -2.12 -0.65 13.66
C LEU A 76 -2.61 -1.94 14.35
N GLY A 77 -2.58 -3.08 13.67
CA GLY A 77 -3.09 -4.36 14.19
C GLY A 77 -4.62 -4.42 14.34
N LEU A 78 -5.38 -3.61 13.60
CA LEU A 78 -6.83 -3.46 13.77
C LEU A 78 -7.67 -4.49 13.00
N GLY A 79 -7.04 -5.28 12.11
CA GLY A 79 -7.70 -6.35 11.35
C GLY A 79 -8.87 -5.86 10.47
N LEU A 80 -9.78 -6.79 10.13
CA LEU A 80 -10.90 -6.58 9.19
C LEU A 80 -12.03 -5.68 9.72
N GLY A 81 -11.99 -5.27 10.99
CA GLY A 81 -13.03 -4.47 11.63
C GLY A 81 -12.84 -2.96 11.52
N PHE A 82 -11.75 -2.50 10.89
CA PHE A 82 -11.49 -1.07 10.77
C PHE A 82 -12.37 -0.43 9.70
N ASP A 83 -13.00 0.69 10.04
CA ASP A 83 -13.78 1.47 9.09
C ASP A 83 -12.85 2.24 8.14
N PHE A 84 -12.69 1.71 6.92
CA PHE A 84 -11.84 2.30 5.87
C PHE A 84 -12.28 3.71 5.46
N SER A 85 -13.54 4.10 5.71
CA SER A 85 -14.02 5.45 5.39
C SER A 85 -13.36 6.53 6.25
N ARG A 86 -12.73 6.16 7.36
CA ARG A 86 -11.98 7.08 8.24
C ARG A 86 -10.60 7.43 7.69
N ILE A 87 -10.02 6.57 6.86
CA ILE A 87 -8.73 6.82 6.21
C ILE A 87 -9.03 7.39 4.83
N GLU A 88 -8.44 8.53 4.52
CA GLU A 88 -8.48 9.15 3.20
C GLU A 88 -7.06 9.21 2.64
N PHE A 89 -6.89 8.75 1.40
CA PHE A 89 -5.66 8.99 0.64
C PHE A 89 -5.92 9.85 -0.59
N ASP A 90 -5.33 11.04 -0.63
CA ASP A 90 -5.31 11.88 -1.82
C ASP A 90 -4.15 11.44 -2.74
N VAL A 91 -4.48 10.62 -3.74
CA VAL A 91 -3.50 10.05 -4.69
C VAL A 91 -2.78 11.14 -5.50
N LYS A 92 -3.40 12.31 -5.70
CA LYS A 92 -2.79 13.39 -6.50
C LYS A 92 -1.81 14.21 -5.67
N ALA A 93 -2.18 14.48 -4.42
CA ALA A 93 -1.35 15.26 -3.49
C ALA A 93 -0.34 14.40 -2.71
N ASP A 94 -0.48 13.07 -2.76
CA ASP A 94 0.23 12.11 -1.92
C ASP A 94 0.08 12.45 -0.41
N ILE A 95 -1.17 12.69 0.03
CA ILE A 95 -1.50 13.03 1.42
C ILE A 95 -2.46 11.99 2.01
N VAL A 96 -2.09 11.45 3.18
CA VAL A 96 -2.95 10.58 3.98
C VAL A 96 -3.60 11.38 5.10
N ARG A 97 -4.90 11.18 5.33
CA ARG A 97 -5.65 11.73 6.46
C ARG A 97 -6.42 10.62 7.17
N VAL A 98 -6.52 10.72 8.50
CA VAL A 98 -7.36 9.88 9.34
C VAL A 98 -8.28 10.80 10.11
N ASP A 99 -9.59 10.60 9.98
CA ASP A 99 -10.62 11.49 10.55
C ASP A 99 -10.37 12.98 10.19
N GLY A 100 -9.95 13.22 8.94
CA GLY A 100 -9.66 14.56 8.41
C GLY A 100 -8.33 15.18 8.83
N LYS A 101 -7.48 14.47 9.59
CA LYS A 101 -6.17 14.97 10.05
C LYS A 101 -5.01 14.13 9.52
N VAL A 102 -3.89 14.77 9.22
CA VAL A 102 -2.66 14.05 8.85
C VAL A 102 -2.15 13.30 10.09
N PRO A 103 -2.01 11.95 10.05
CA PRO A 103 -1.57 11.21 11.22
C PRO A 103 -0.10 11.51 11.51
N GLN A 104 0.26 11.70 12.77
CA GLN A 104 1.64 12.02 13.16
C GLN A 104 2.50 10.76 13.26
N GLY A 105 3.80 10.89 13.01
CA GLY A 105 4.73 9.78 13.17
C GLY A 105 4.69 8.73 12.05
N TRP A 106 3.93 8.92 10.96
CA TRP A 106 3.80 7.88 9.92
C TRP A 106 4.65 8.14 8.69
N LYS A 107 5.20 7.08 8.12
CA LYS A 107 5.84 7.11 6.82
C LYS A 107 5.25 6.03 5.93
N PHE A 108 4.87 6.43 4.73
CA PHE A 108 4.25 5.54 3.74
C PHE A 108 5.16 5.44 2.53
N HIS A 109 5.76 4.27 2.31
CA HIS A 109 6.56 4.03 1.11
C HIS A 109 5.70 3.42 0.02
N LYS A 110 5.54 4.12 -1.11
CA LYS A 110 4.91 3.57 -2.31
C LYS A 110 5.96 2.88 -3.19
N PHE A 111 5.60 1.74 -3.76
CA PHE A 111 6.43 1.07 -4.75
C PHE A 111 5.58 0.37 -5.80
N GLU A 112 6.08 0.33 -7.03
CA GLU A 112 5.52 -0.43 -8.14
C GLU A 112 6.51 -1.54 -8.53
N VAL A 113 5.98 -2.73 -8.79
CA VAL A 113 6.74 -3.86 -9.34
C VAL A 113 6.13 -4.23 -10.68
N LYS A 114 6.99 -4.44 -11.67
CA LYS A 114 6.59 -4.98 -12.98
C LYS A 114 7.21 -6.36 -13.14
N GLU A 115 6.36 -7.36 -13.35
CA GLU A 115 6.78 -8.75 -13.52
C GLU A 115 5.93 -9.38 -14.63
N GLU A 116 6.58 -9.94 -15.65
CA GLU A 116 5.93 -10.62 -16.77
C GLU A 116 4.82 -9.80 -17.48
N GLY A 117 4.95 -8.47 -17.49
CA GLY A 117 3.96 -7.55 -18.08
C GLY A 117 2.77 -7.21 -17.17
N GLU A 118 2.72 -7.79 -15.97
CA GLU A 118 1.77 -7.46 -14.92
C GLU A 118 2.36 -6.36 -14.01
N ILE A 119 1.48 -5.53 -13.47
CA ILE A 119 1.84 -4.42 -12.58
C ILE A 119 1.31 -4.71 -11.19
N TYR A 120 2.16 -4.56 -10.19
CA TYR A 120 1.80 -4.61 -8.78
C TYR A 120 2.11 -3.27 -8.13
N VAL A 121 1.21 -2.81 -7.27
CA VAL A 121 1.44 -1.64 -6.43
C VAL A 121 1.48 -2.08 -4.98
N GLY A 122 2.32 -1.44 -4.18
CA GLY A 122 2.45 -1.76 -2.78
C GLY A 122 2.79 -0.56 -1.92
N VAL A 123 2.34 -0.63 -0.67
CA VAL A 123 2.58 0.36 0.36
C VAL A 123 3.20 -0.30 1.59
N VAL A 124 4.24 0.33 2.13
CA VAL A 124 4.75 0.06 3.48
C VAL A 124 4.35 1.24 4.37
N ALA A 125 3.55 0.99 5.40
CA ALA A 125 3.24 1.94 6.45
C ALA A 125 4.13 1.66 7.66
N GLU A 126 4.95 2.63 8.05
CA GLU A 126 5.92 2.54 9.15
C GLU A 126 5.64 3.66 10.16
N LEU A 127 5.51 3.30 11.43
CA LEU A 127 5.52 4.28 12.53
C LEU A 127 6.96 4.65 12.89
N LEU A 128 7.29 5.93 12.77
CA LEU A 128 8.56 6.53 13.15
C LEU A 128 8.35 7.46 14.33
N GLU A 129 9.00 7.15 15.46
CA GLU A 129 9.04 8.04 16.61
C GLU A 129 9.75 9.35 16.24
N GLY A 130 9.17 10.49 16.62
CA GLY A 130 9.76 11.82 16.42
C GLY A 130 9.38 12.55 15.12
N LEU A 131 8.70 11.92 14.16
CA LEU A 131 8.12 12.65 13.03
C LEU A 131 6.82 13.38 13.44
N GLN A 132 6.72 14.66 13.13
CA GLN A 132 5.54 15.47 13.47
C GLN A 132 4.37 15.28 12.49
N THR A 133 4.63 14.81 11.27
CA THR A 133 3.62 14.67 10.20
C THR A 133 3.83 13.40 9.39
N ALA A 134 2.75 12.85 8.85
CA ALA A 134 2.85 11.77 7.88
C ALA A 134 3.61 12.22 6.64
N VAL A 135 4.41 11.32 6.08
CA VAL A 135 5.09 11.53 4.81
C VAL A 135 4.81 10.35 3.90
N VAL A 136 4.32 10.64 2.69
CA VAL A 136 4.22 9.65 1.62
C VAL A 136 5.45 9.81 0.73
N ILE A 137 6.24 8.74 0.63
CA ILE A 137 7.44 8.69 -0.20
C ILE A 137 7.02 8.20 -1.60
N PRO A 138 7.24 9.01 -2.65
CA PRO A 138 6.89 8.64 -4.00
C PRO A 138 7.75 7.49 -4.53
N GLU A 139 7.28 6.88 -5.62
CA GLU A 139 7.95 5.77 -6.31
C GLU A 139 9.20 6.25 -7.06
N THR A 140 10.30 6.50 -6.34
CA THR A 140 11.57 6.88 -6.96
C THR A 140 12.45 5.66 -7.21
N GLU A 141 13.24 5.66 -8.29
CA GLU A 141 14.31 4.67 -8.52
C GLU A 141 15.69 5.34 -8.37
N PRO A 142 16.72 4.64 -7.85
CA PRO A 142 16.69 3.29 -7.28
C PRO A 142 16.07 3.24 -5.88
N LYS A 143 15.47 2.11 -5.51
CA LYS A 143 14.96 1.84 -4.14
C LYS A 143 15.94 0.94 -3.36
N PRO A 144 16.98 1.46 -2.68
CA PRO A 144 17.96 0.62 -1.98
C PRO A 144 17.37 -0.20 -0.82
N TRP A 145 16.21 0.22 -0.30
CA TRP A 145 15.48 -0.46 0.79
C TRP A 145 14.55 -1.58 0.29
N PHE A 146 14.34 -1.72 -1.02
CA PHE A 146 13.37 -2.63 -1.59
C PHE A 146 14.04 -3.66 -2.50
N LYS A 147 13.76 -4.94 -2.24
CA LYS A 147 14.13 -6.05 -3.12
C LYS A 147 12.91 -6.94 -3.31
N TYR A 148 12.72 -7.43 -4.52
CA TYR A 148 11.72 -8.44 -4.84
C TYR A 148 12.37 -9.57 -5.62
N PHE A 149 11.82 -10.76 -5.47
CA PHE A 149 12.30 -11.99 -6.07
C PHE A 149 11.09 -12.74 -6.62
N THR A 150 11.29 -13.49 -7.70
CA THR A 150 10.30 -14.48 -8.12
C THR A 150 10.33 -15.62 -7.09
N ALA A 151 9.27 -16.44 -7.02
CA ALA A 151 9.26 -17.57 -6.08
C ALA A 151 10.47 -18.50 -6.30
N THR A 152 10.83 -18.76 -7.55
CA THR A 152 11.98 -19.61 -7.90
C THR A 152 13.30 -18.95 -7.51
N SER A 153 13.52 -17.69 -7.90
CA SER A 153 14.80 -17.01 -7.60
C SER A 153 14.98 -16.77 -6.10
N PHE A 154 13.88 -16.58 -5.36
CA PHE A 154 13.92 -16.50 -3.90
C PHE A 154 14.43 -17.80 -3.29
N VAL A 155 13.91 -18.96 -3.73
CA VAL A 155 14.33 -20.27 -3.20
C VAL A 155 15.78 -20.57 -3.56
N GLU A 156 16.18 -20.34 -4.81
CA GLU A 156 17.56 -20.53 -5.27
C GLU A 156 18.54 -19.68 -4.45
N HIS A 157 18.26 -18.38 -4.33
CA HIS A 157 19.10 -17.46 -3.55
C HIS A 157 19.14 -17.83 -2.05
N THR A 158 18.00 -18.29 -1.50
CA THR A 158 17.95 -18.74 -0.10
C THR A 158 18.80 -20.00 0.10
N ILE A 159 18.80 -20.94 -0.86
CA ILE A 159 19.65 -22.13 -0.80
C ILE A 159 21.12 -21.73 -0.88
N GLU A 160 21.49 -20.83 -1.78
CA GLU A 160 22.86 -20.33 -1.91
C GLU A 160 23.36 -19.64 -0.62
N GLU A 161 22.55 -18.76 -0.02
CA GLU A 161 22.93 -18.04 1.19
C GLU A 161 22.99 -18.92 2.45
N LEU A 162 22.13 -19.94 2.54
CA LEU A 162 22.03 -20.81 3.72
C LEU A 162 22.84 -22.10 3.61
N SER A 163 23.41 -22.40 2.44
CA SER A 163 24.31 -23.54 2.30
C SER A 163 25.63 -23.26 3.03
N PRO A 164 26.05 -24.11 3.97
CA PRO A 164 27.35 -23.95 4.61
C PRO A 164 28.46 -24.09 3.56
N THR A 165 29.39 -23.12 3.55
CA THR A 165 30.67 -23.21 2.83
C THR A 165 31.49 -24.40 3.27
#